data_AF-A0A2S7YQB7-F1
#
_entry.id   AF-A0A2S7YQB7-F1
#
_cell.length_a   1.000
_cell.length_b   1.000
_cell.length_c   1.000
_cell.angle_alpha   90.00
_cell.angle_beta   90.00
_cell.angle_gamma   90.00
#
_symmetry.space_group_name_H-M   'P 1'
#
loop_
_entity.id
_entity.type
_entity.pdbx_description
1 polymer ?
#
loop_
_entity_poly.entity_id
_entity_poly.type
_entity_poly.pdbx_seq_one_letter_code
_entity_poly.pdbx_strand_id
1 'polypeptide(L)'
;MNPLKIITYGKYFNESKFVAFLGRYGKKLAFVQRAVTLFLCMRDKDTPKYVKAVIAGALGYLVLPIDIVPDTIPVLGWVDDVAVLGLAFKVANRYIKTSHQEEAKKYFPFGGSN
;
A
#
# COMPACT_ATOMS: atom_id res chain seq x y z
N MET A 1 -20.34 14.30 29.68
CA MET A 1 -20.48 13.12 28.79
C MET A 1 -21.29 12.07 29.56
N ASN A 2 -22.41 11.57 29.02
CA ASN A 2 -23.35 10.73 29.78
C ASN A 2 -22.81 9.29 29.91
N PRO A 3 -22.60 8.75 31.13
CA PRO A 3 -22.00 7.42 31.36
C PRO A 3 -22.81 6.27 30.76
N LEU A 4 -24.13 6.43 30.60
CA LEU A 4 -24.99 5.44 29.95
C LEU A 4 -24.61 5.23 28.47
N LYS A 5 -24.15 6.29 27.77
CA LYS A 5 -23.68 6.15 26.39
C LYS A 5 -22.45 5.24 26.30
N ILE A 6 -21.52 5.34 27.25
CA ILE A 6 -20.26 4.58 27.27
C ILE A 6 -20.54 3.06 27.41
N ILE A 7 -21.48 2.69 28.27
CA ILE A 7 -21.88 1.28 28.46
C ILE A 7 -22.57 0.73 27.19
N THR A 8 -23.36 1.54 26.48
CA THR A 8 -23.90 1.14 25.18
C THR A 8 -22.84 0.97 24.09
N TYR A 9 -21.78 1.80 24.04
CA TYR A 9 -20.69 1.63 23.06
C TYR A 9 -19.95 0.30 23.23
N GLY A 10 -19.74 -0.14 24.48
CA GLY A 10 -19.15 -1.45 24.78
C GLY A 10 -19.97 -2.63 24.23
N LYS A 11 -21.29 -2.46 24.08
CA LYS A 11 -22.20 -3.50 23.56
C LYS A 11 -22.15 -3.65 22.03
N TYR A 12 -21.58 -2.68 21.31
CA TYR A 12 -21.41 -2.71 19.84
C TYR A 12 -20.00 -3.11 19.39
N PHE A 13 -19.04 -3.21 20.32
CA PHE A 13 -17.69 -3.70 20.03
C PHE A 13 -17.74 -5.23 19.86
N ASN A 14 -17.93 -5.66 18.62
CA ASN A 14 -17.79 -7.05 18.23
C ASN A 14 -16.35 -7.25 17.76
N GLU A 15 -15.57 -8.03 18.52
CA GLU A 15 -14.16 -8.31 18.24
C GLU A 15 -13.95 -8.83 16.81
N SER A 16 -14.85 -9.69 16.31
CA SER A 16 -14.80 -10.19 14.94
C SER A 16 -15.01 -9.09 13.89
N LYS A 17 -15.89 -8.12 14.14
CA LYS A 17 -16.06 -6.94 13.25
C LYS A 17 -14.83 -6.05 13.29
N PHE A 18 -14.19 -5.91 14.45
CA PHE A 18 -12.94 -5.15 14.59
C PHE A 18 -11.78 -5.82 13.86
N VAL A 19 -11.61 -7.14 14.01
CA VAL A 19 -10.61 -7.93 13.26
C VAL A 19 -10.89 -7.88 11.75
N ALA A 20 -12.14 -8.02 11.32
CA ALA A 20 -12.52 -7.88 9.91
C ALA A 20 -12.29 -6.47 9.37
N PHE A 21 -12.50 -5.44 10.20
CA PHE A 21 -12.15 -4.06 9.88
C PHE A 21 -10.64 -3.93 9.69
N LEU A 22 -9.81 -4.37 10.64
CA LEU A 22 -8.35 -4.35 10.53
C LEU A 22 -7.85 -5.11 9.30
N GLY A 23 -8.40 -6.28 9.01
CA GLY A 23 -8.06 -7.07 7.82
C GLY A 23 -8.35 -6.34 6.50
N ARG A 24 -9.40 -5.52 6.44
CA ARG A 24 -9.69 -4.68 5.24
C ARG A 24 -8.61 -3.62 5.02
N TYR A 25 -8.06 -3.03 6.08
CA TYR A 25 -6.99 -2.04 5.97
C TYR A 25 -5.62 -2.69 5.79
N GLY A 26 -5.42 -3.93 6.25
CA GLY A 26 -4.15 -4.65 6.11
C GLY A 26 -3.68 -4.75 4.65
N LYS A 27 -4.60 -5.01 3.70
CA LYS A 27 -4.27 -5.04 2.26
C LYS A 27 -3.81 -3.68 1.73
N LYS A 28 -4.44 -2.59 2.19
CA LYS A 28 -4.04 -1.23 1.81
C LYS A 28 -2.68 -0.88 2.40
N LEU A 29 -2.42 -1.25 3.66
CA LEU A 29 -1.13 -1.01 4.30
C LEU A 29 0.00 -1.79 3.61
N ALA A 30 -0.25 -3.06 3.26
CA ALA A 30 0.71 -3.87 2.48
C ALA A 30 0.99 -3.26 1.09
N PHE A 31 -0.04 -2.70 0.44
CA PHE A 31 0.11 -1.98 -0.82
C PHE A 31 1.00 -0.73 -0.66
N VAL A 32 0.73 0.12 0.33
CA VAL A 32 1.56 1.31 0.63
C VAL A 32 2.99 0.91 0.95
N GLN A 33 3.21 -0.13 1.75
CA GLN A 33 4.54 -0.64 2.06
C GLN A 33 5.31 -1.07 0.80
N ARG A 34 4.63 -1.71 -0.16
CA ARG A 34 5.23 -2.07 -1.47
C ARG A 34 5.59 -0.84 -2.29
N ALA A 35 4.74 0.18 -2.31
CA ALA A 35 5.02 1.44 -3.01
C ALA A 35 6.25 2.15 -2.42
N VAL A 36 6.37 2.18 -1.09
CA VAL A 36 7.54 2.71 -0.38
C VAL A 36 8.80 1.90 -0.69
N THR A 37 8.70 0.57 -0.71
CA THR A 37 9.83 -0.32 -1.06
C THR A 37 10.35 0.00 -2.46
N LEU A 38 9.45 0.21 -3.44
CA LEU A 38 9.82 0.60 -4.79
C LEU A 38 10.44 2.00 -4.83
N PHE A 39 9.89 2.96 -4.09
CA PHE A 39 10.48 4.29 -3.98
C PHE A 39 11.92 4.26 -3.45
N LEU A 40 12.18 3.45 -2.43
CA LEU A 40 13.53 3.25 -1.88
C LEU A 40 14.45 2.57 -2.91
N CYS A 41 13.98 1.52 -3.58
CA CYS A 41 14.71 0.87 -4.67
C CYS A 41 15.04 1.84 -5.81
N MET A 42 14.14 2.74 -6.17
CA MET A 42 14.37 3.78 -7.19
C MET A 42 15.47 4.78 -6.77
N ARG A 43 15.61 5.07 -5.48
CA ARG A 43 16.64 5.97 -4.95
C ARG A 43 18.02 5.31 -4.84
N ASP A 44 18.08 3.98 -4.84
CA ASP A 44 19.35 3.25 -4.79
C ASP A 44 20.20 3.53 -6.03
N LYS A 45 21.50 3.77 -5.84
CA LYS A 45 22.45 4.05 -6.92
C LYS A 45 22.67 2.84 -7.81
N ASP A 46 22.53 1.63 -7.28
CA ASP A 46 22.77 0.38 -8.00
C ASP A 46 21.60 -0.02 -8.91
N THR A 47 20.44 0.63 -8.75
CA THR A 47 19.26 0.35 -9.57
C THR A 47 19.45 0.91 -10.99
N PRO A 48 19.32 0.08 -12.05
CA PRO A 48 19.46 0.55 -13.42
C PRO A 48 18.43 1.62 -13.79
N LYS A 49 18.81 2.53 -14.70
CA LYS A 49 17.96 3.65 -15.12
C LYS A 49 16.59 3.20 -15.67
N TYR A 50 16.54 2.09 -16.43
CA TYR A 50 15.28 1.58 -16.97
C TYR A 50 14.33 1.09 -15.86
N VAL A 51 14.86 0.49 -14.78
CA VAL A 51 14.06 0.07 -13.62
C VAL A 51 13.53 1.30 -12.88
N LYS A 52 14.38 2.31 -12.68
CA LYS A 52 13.96 3.59 -12.09
C LYS A 52 12.84 4.25 -12.89
N ALA A 53 12.91 4.22 -14.23
CA ALA A 53 11.86 4.77 -15.09
C ALA A 53 10.53 4.02 -14.92
N VAL A 54 10.55 2.68 -14.86
CA VAL A 54 9.34 1.87 -14.61
C VAL A 54 8.75 2.18 -13.23
N ILE A 55 9.58 2.25 -12.19
CA ILE A 55 9.12 2.60 -10.84
C ILE A 55 8.54 4.03 -10.81
N ALA A 56 9.22 4.99 -11.43
CA ALA A 56 8.75 6.38 -11.49
C ALA A 56 7.41 6.47 -12.24
N GLY A 57 7.22 5.73 -13.32
CA GLY A 57 5.95 5.64 -14.04
C GLY A 57 4.83 5.06 -13.17
N ALA A 58 5.10 3.95 -12.48
CA ALA A 58 4.12 3.32 -11.59
C ALA A 58 3.76 4.20 -10.38
N LEU A 59 4.74 4.78 -9.69
CA LEU A 59 4.48 5.69 -8.57
C LEU A 59 3.86 7.01 -9.03
N GLY A 60 4.23 7.49 -10.21
CA GLY A 60 3.63 8.66 -10.85
C GLY A 60 2.13 8.42 -11.10
N TYR A 61 1.78 7.27 -11.67
CA TYR A 61 0.39 6.86 -11.87
C TYR A 61 -0.43 6.92 -10.57
N LEU A 62 0.10 6.38 -9.47
CA LEU A 62 -0.58 6.39 -8.16
C LEU A 62 -0.82 7.78 -7.56
N VAL A 63 -0.03 8.78 -7.95
CA VAL A 63 -0.08 10.14 -7.36
C VAL A 63 -0.73 11.15 -8.31
N LEU A 64 -0.85 10.82 -9.60
CA LEU A 64 -1.39 11.72 -10.61
C LEU A 64 -2.89 11.96 -10.35
N PRO A 65 -3.33 13.23 -10.25
CA PRO A 65 -4.74 13.58 -10.05
C PRO A 65 -5.59 13.42 -11.31
N ILE A 66 -4.98 13.03 -12.44
CA ILE A 66 -5.65 12.78 -13.71
C ILE A 66 -5.72 11.27 -13.86
N ASP A 67 -6.70 10.69 -13.18
CA ASP A 67 -7.02 9.29 -13.38
C ASP A 67 -7.69 9.17 -14.77
N ILE A 68 -7.13 8.35 -15.65
CA ILE A 68 -7.66 8.11 -17.01
C ILE A 68 -9.05 7.42 -16.93
N VAL A 69 -9.38 6.88 -15.75
CA VAL A 69 -10.67 6.30 -15.41
C VAL A 69 -11.53 7.35 -14.69
N PRO A 70 -12.69 7.74 -15.23
CA PRO A 70 -13.58 8.70 -14.58
C PRO A 70 -13.97 8.21 -13.16
N ASP A 71 -13.89 9.10 -12.17
CA ASP A 71 -14.22 8.93 -10.74
C ASP A 71 -15.62 8.34 -10.43
N THR A 72 -16.44 8.11 -11.45
CA THR A 72 -17.81 7.61 -11.39
C THR A 72 -17.93 6.11 -11.10
N ILE A 73 -16.84 5.34 -11.06
CA ILE A 73 -16.88 3.88 -10.77
C ILE A 73 -16.04 3.56 -9.51
N PRO A 74 -16.64 3.59 -8.30
CA PRO A 74 -15.93 3.49 -7.00
C PRO A 74 -15.19 2.17 -6.73
N VAL A 75 -15.28 1.18 -7.63
CA VAL A 75 -14.77 -0.18 -7.43
C VAL A 75 -13.59 -0.51 -8.35
N LEU A 76 -13.40 0.22 -9.46
CA LEU A 76 -12.44 -0.17 -10.51
C LEU A 76 -11.00 0.31 -10.29
N GLY A 77 -10.78 1.50 -9.70
CA GLY A 77 -9.44 2.09 -9.59
C GLY A 77 -8.42 1.25 -8.80
N TRP A 78 -8.86 0.57 -7.73
CA TRP A 78 -7.94 -0.17 -6.85
C TRP A 78 -7.30 -1.40 -7.50
N VAL A 79 -7.98 -2.05 -8.46
CA VAL A 79 -7.43 -3.24 -9.13
C VAL A 79 -6.29 -2.86 -10.06
N ASP A 80 -6.44 -1.75 -10.78
CA ASP A 80 -5.43 -1.27 -11.70
C ASP A 80 -4.17 -0.79 -10.96
N ASP A 81 -4.31 -0.04 -9.87
CA ASP A 81 -3.20 0.35 -8.99
C ASP A 81 -2.37 -0.86 -8.52
N VAL A 82 -3.06 -1.93 -8.10
CA VAL A 82 -2.42 -3.17 -7.65
C VAL A 82 -1.69 -3.85 -8.81
N ALA A 83 -2.25 -3.83 -10.02
CA ALA A 83 -1.63 -4.40 -11.21
C ALA A 83 -0.39 -3.62 -11.63
N VAL A 84 -0.48 -2.29 -11.72
CA VAL A 84 0.62 -1.37 -12.05
C VAL A 84 1.76 -1.53 -11.04
N LEU A 85 1.44 -1.50 -9.75
CA LEU A 85 2.45 -1.66 -8.70
C LEU A 85 3.06 -3.07 -8.71
N GLY A 86 2.26 -4.11 -8.96
CA GLY A 86 2.72 -5.48 -9.10
C GLY A 86 3.68 -5.68 -10.27
N LEU A 87 3.40 -5.05 -11.42
CA LEU A 87 4.28 -5.07 -12.59
C LEU A 87 5.61 -4.38 -12.29
N ALA A 88 5.58 -3.19 -11.68
CA ALA A 88 6.79 -2.49 -11.28
C ALA A 88 7.62 -3.31 -10.28
N PHE A 89 6.96 -3.98 -9.33
CA PHE A 89 7.61 -4.89 -8.38
C PHE A 89 8.26 -6.08 -9.09
N LYS A 90 7.60 -6.68 -10.07
CA LYS A 90 8.16 -7.78 -10.87
C LYS A 90 9.42 -7.36 -11.63
N VAL A 91 9.40 -6.17 -12.25
CA VAL A 91 10.55 -5.61 -12.97
C VAL A 91 11.69 -5.27 -12.01
N ALA A 92 11.37 -4.68 -10.86
CA ALA A 92 12.36 -4.27 -9.86
C ALA A 92 12.87 -5.41 -8.98
N ASN A 93 12.26 -6.60 -9.01
CA ASN A 93 12.49 -7.68 -8.03
C ASN A 93 13.97 -8.02 -7.81
N ARG A 94 14.79 -8.00 -8.88
CA ARG A 94 16.23 -8.30 -8.78
C ARG A 94 17.06 -7.20 -8.11
N TYR A 95 16.50 -5.99 -7.96
CA TYR A 95 17.15 -4.81 -7.39
C TYR A 95 16.53 -4.40 -6.05
N ILE A 96 15.43 -5.04 -5.64
CA ILE A 96 14.85 -4.85 -4.31
C ILE A 96 15.74 -5.58 -3.30
N LYS A 97 16.54 -4.80 -2.57
CA LYS A 97 17.34 -5.27 -1.44
C LYS A 97 16.48 -5.43 -0.19
N THR A 98 16.92 -6.30 0.72
CA THR A 98 16.28 -6.49 2.04
C THR A 98 16.23 -5.18 2.83
N SER A 99 17.26 -4.33 2.71
CA SER A 99 17.30 -3.01 3.33
C SER A 99 16.13 -2.11 2.93
N HIS A 100 15.71 -2.14 1.65
CA HIS A 100 14.54 -1.38 1.18
C HIS A 100 13.25 -1.85 1.86
N GLN A 101 13.10 -3.17 2.03
CA GLN A 101 11.92 -3.75 2.66
C GLN A 101 11.90 -3.48 4.18
N GLU A 102 13.05 -3.60 4.85
CA GLU A 102 13.19 -3.30 6.27
C GLU A 102 12.92 -1.83 6.58
N GLU A 103 13.44 -0.93 5.75
CA GLU A 103 13.17 0.50 5.89
C GLU A 103 11.69 0.81 5.63
N ALA A 104 11.07 0.23 4.59
CA ALA A 104 9.63 0.37 4.36
C ALA A 104 8.79 -0.15 5.54
N LYS A 105 9.20 -1.26 6.18
CA LYS A 105 8.55 -1.81 7.38
C LYS A 105 8.61 -0.89 8.59
N LYS A 106 9.64 -0.04 8.72
CA LYS A 106 9.72 0.95 9.81
C LYS A 106 8.59 1.97 9.72
N TYR A 107 8.22 2.36 8.50
CA TYR A 107 7.09 3.27 8.26
C TYR A 107 5.73 2.56 8.31
N PHE A 108 5.68 1.33 7.78
CA PHE A 108 4.47 0.52 7.70
C PHE A 108 4.75 -0.91 8.16
N PRO A 109 4.65 -1.20 9.48
CA PRO A 109 4.94 -2.52 10.03
C PRO A 109 3.87 -3.57 9.68
N PHE A 110 2.80 -3.16 9.02
CA PHE A 110 1.67 -4.00 8.64
C PHE A 110 1.75 -4.35 7.15
N GLY A 111 2.27 -5.54 6.86
CA GLY A 111 2.42 -6.05 5.49
C GLY A 111 3.57 -7.05 5.31
N GLY A 112 4.31 -7.36 6.37
CA GLY A 112 5.25 -8.48 6.40
C GLY A 112 4.82 -9.56 7.39
N SER A 113 4.35 -10.69 6.89
CA SER A 113 4.59 -11.99 7.52
C SER A 113 4.53 -13.04 6.41
N ASN A 114 5.56 -13.90 6.39
CA ASN A 114 5.70 -15.20 5.71
C ASN A 114 4.63 -15.60 4.70
#